data_AF-A0A9D1E7T5-F1
#
_entry.id   AF-A0A9D1E7T5-F1
#
_cell.length_a   1.000
_cell.length_b   1.000
_cell.length_c   1.000
_cell.angle_alpha   90.00
_cell.angle_beta   90.00
_cell.angle_gamma   90.00
#
_symmetry.space_group_name_H-M   'P 1'
#
loop_
_entity.id
_entity.type
_entity.pdbx_description
1 polymer ?
#
loop_
_entity_poly.entity_id
_entity_poly.type
_entity_poly.pdbx_seq_one_letter_code
_entity_poly.pdbx_strand_id
1 'polypeptide(L)'
;MFASYNLARISVVAPPETVIKKLSQANIPLSGLQKKGAVTTFAVGDNYIKKVFAIFAHPCYNICVIKYGGLRSLAVRVLSRAGAIAGAAAFICAIVISQSFVFKIDVVGSGSYLASEVRAILREGGVRVGGIYSAVGEPVAVSRIMALPQVTFCSISKRGTAVIVDVECDAESSSGVSRAPLLSPVAGEVQSIVAICGTPCVTVGQQVNVGDELISPQYISSDGSVEACICVGYARIKVSAEISVAAEEESEQALRSALAAVNLYSDSATVTSYSAKAASGGVIYTVNFTYTYTASVNMQ
;
A
#
# COMPACT_ATOMS: atom_id res chain seq x y z
N MET A 1 -38.89 -12.61 -21.83
CA MET A 1 -37.59 -12.66 -22.53
C MET A 1 -37.78 -12.13 -23.96
N PHE A 2 -37.88 -10.80 -24.12
CA PHE A 2 -38.04 -10.18 -25.43
C PHE A 2 -36.65 -10.02 -26.05
N ALA A 3 -36.25 -10.98 -26.87
CA ALA A 3 -35.09 -10.81 -27.72
C ALA A 3 -35.29 -9.52 -28.54
N SER A 4 -34.37 -8.58 -28.37
CA SER A 4 -34.31 -7.34 -29.14
C SER A 4 -33.94 -7.70 -30.58
N TYR A 5 -34.92 -8.20 -31.33
CA TYR A 5 -34.74 -8.57 -32.73
C TYR A 5 -34.55 -7.27 -33.52
N ASN A 6 -33.46 -7.18 -34.30
CA ASN A 6 -33.39 -6.20 -35.37
C ASN A 6 -34.56 -6.47 -36.33
N LEU A 7 -35.54 -5.57 -36.32
CA LEU A 7 -36.76 -5.67 -37.11
C LEU A 7 -36.57 -4.94 -38.44
N ALA A 8 -36.62 -5.66 -39.55
CA ALA A 8 -36.68 -5.08 -40.88
C ALA A 8 -38.15 -4.79 -41.25
N ARG A 9 -38.39 -3.59 -41.80
CA ARG A 9 -39.70 -3.20 -42.34
C ARG A 9 -39.79 -3.55 -43.82
N ILE A 10 -40.79 -4.35 -44.16
CA ILE A 10 -41.07 -4.85 -45.51
C ILE A 10 -42.44 -4.34 -45.93
N SER A 11 -42.57 -3.90 -47.18
CA SER A 11 -43.84 -3.61 -47.82
C SER A 11 -44.16 -4.63 -48.89
N VAL A 12 -45.40 -5.11 -48.89
CA VAL A 12 -45.93 -6.02 -49.91
C VAL A 12 -47.25 -5.45 -50.44
N VAL A 13 -47.43 -5.49 -51.76
CA VAL A 13 -48.71 -5.15 -52.42
C VAL A 13 -49.65 -6.35 -52.30
N ALA A 14 -50.33 -6.47 -51.16
CA ALA A 14 -51.30 -7.54 -50.87
C ALA A 14 -52.28 -7.10 -49.78
N PRO A 15 -53.52 -7.63 -49.77
CA PRO A 15 -54.46 -7.40 -48.67
C PRO A 15 -53.93 -8.01 -47.36
N PRO A 16 -54.21 -7.37 -46.20
CA PRO A 16 -53.61 -7.73 -44.92
C PRO A 16 -53.94 -9.15 -44.48
N GLU A 17 -55.13 -9.66 -44.81
CA GLU A 17 -55.59 -11.01 -44.47
C GLU A 17 -54.74 -12.09 -45.15
N THR A 18 -54.40 -11.89 -46.43
CA THR A 18 -53.53 -12.81 -47.17
C THR A 18 -52.11 -12.80 -46.61
N VAL A 19 -51.63 -11.64 -46.17
CA VAL A 19 -50.31 -11.50 -45.55
C VAL A 19 -50.24 -12.23 -44.22
N ILE A 20 -51.24 -12.04 -43.35
CA ILE A 20 -51.33 -12.71 -42.05
C ILE A 20 -51.41 -14.23 -42.24
N LYS A 21 -52.28 -14.70 -43.16
CA LYS A 21 -52.48 -16.14 -43.40
C LYS A 21 -51.20 -16.83 -43.87
N LYS A 22 -50.49 -16.25 -44.85
CA LYS A 22 -49.25 -16.83 -45.39
C LYS A 22 -48.08 -16.78 -44.39
N LEU A 23 -47.96 -15.70 -43.62
CA LEU A 23 -46.90 -15.58 -42.61
C LEU A 23 -47.17 -16.47 -41.38
N SER A 24 -48.43 -16.64 -40.99
CA SER A 24 -48.84 -17.57 -39.93
C SER A 24 -48.58 -19.03 -40.32
N GLN A 25 -48.86 -19.41 -41.58
CA GLN A 25 -48.55 -20.76 -42.08
C GLN A 25 -47.04 -21.07 -42.05
N ALA A 26 -46.19 -20.05 -42.19
CA ALA A 26 -44.74 -20.20 -42.15
C ALA A 26 -44.12 -20.02 -40.74
N ASN A 27 -44.94 -19.88 -39.69
CA ASN A 27 -44.49 -19.60 -38.32
C ASN A 27 -43.55 -18.38 -38.21
N ILE A 28 -43.85 -17.31 -38.94
CA ILE A 28 -43.05 -16.08 -38.91
C ILE A 28 -43.73 -15.04 -38.01
N PRO A 29 -43.09 -14.61 -36.90
CA PRO A 29 -43.64 -13.57 -36.05
C PRO A 29 -43.63 -12.22 -36.77
N LEU A 30 -44.79 -11.55 -36.77
CA LEU A 30 -44.98 -10.24 -37.39
C LEU A 30 -45.30 -9.18 -36.32
N SER A 31 -44.78 -7.97 -36.52
CA SER A 31 -45.02 -6.82 -35.64
C SER A 31 -45.33 -5.57 -36.45
N GLY A 32 -46.14 -4.66 -35.88
CA GLY A 32 -46.40 -3.34 -36.48
C GLY A 32 -47.03 -3.40 -37.88
N LEU A 33 -48.06 -4.23 -38.06
CA LEU A 33 -48.83 -4.30 -39.31
C LEU A 33 -49.58 -2.98 -39.56
N GLN A 34 -49.34 -2.36 -40.71
CA GLN A 34 -50.01 -1.14 -41.13
C GLN A 34 -50.48 -1.25 -42.58
N LYS A 35 -51.75 -0.92 -42.81
CA LYS A 35 -52.33 -0.82 -44.16
C LYS A 35 -52.20 0.63 -44.65
N LYS A 36 -51.54 0.81 -45.80
CA LYS A 36 -51.52 2.07 -46.55
C LYS A 36 -52.03 1.80 -47.96
N GLY A 37 -53.34 1.96 -48.15
CA GLY A 37 -54.00 1.71 -49.44
C GLY A 37 -53.87 0.25 -49.88
N ALA A 38 -53.32 0.04 -51.08
CA ALA A 38 -53.05 -1.29 -51.65
C ALA A 38 -51.75 -1.96 -51.11
N VAL A 39 -50.99 -1.25 -50.27
CA VAL A 39 -49.71 -1.73 -49.73
C VAL A 39 -49.87 -2.03 -48.24
N THR A 40 -49.46 -3.24 -47.86
CA THR A 40 -49.39 -3.65 -46.46
C THR A 40 -47.94 -3.63 -46.02
N THR A 41 -47.64 -2.85 -44.99
CA THR A 41 -46.31 -2.76 -44.38
C THR A 41 -46.29 -3.56 -43.08
N PHE A 42 -45.26 -4.36 -42.88
CA PHE A 42 -45.06 -5.14 -41.65
C PHE A 42 -43.58 -5.23 -41.29
N ALA A 43 -43.30 -5.47 -40.01
CA ALA A 43 -41.95 -5.63 -39.51
C ALA A 43 -41.69 -7.08 -39.08
N VAL A 44 -40.55 -7.62 -39.53
CA VAL A 44 -40.12 -9.00 -39.27
C VAL A 44 -38.66 -8.99 -38.80
N GLY A 45 -38.27 -9.93 -37.94
CA GLY A 45 -36.87 -10.10 -37.57
C GLY A 45 -35.97 -10.42 -38.78
N ASP A 46 -34.74 -9.89 -38.78
CA ASP A 46 -33.76 -10.01 -39.87
C ASP A 46 -33.56 -11.46 -40.37
N ASN A 47 -33.64 -12.45 -39.47
CA ASN A 47 -33.45 -13.88 -39.78
C ASN A 47 -34.52 -14.46 -40.72
N TYR A 48 -35.69 -13.82 -40.79
CA TYR A 48 -36.83 -14.30 -41.59
C TYR A 48 -36.97 -13.57 -42.92
N ILE A 49 -36.15 -12.56 -43.21
CA ILE A 49 -36.23 -11.78 -44.47
C ILE A 49 -36.19 -12.69 -45.69
N LYS A 50 -35.23 -13.62 -45.75
CA LYS A 50 -35.10 -14.57 -46.89
C LYS A 50 -36.34 -15.46 -47.05
N LYS A 51 -36.93 -15.90 -45.94
CA LYS A 51 -38.14 -16.73 -45.94
C LYS A 51 -39.37 -15.93 -46.40
N VAL A 52 -39.49 -14.68 -45.96
CA VAL A 52 -40.56 -13.77 -46.40
C VAL A 52 -40.46 -13.52 -47.91
N PHE A 53 -39.27 -13.25 -48.43
CA PHE A 53 -39.08 -13.12 -49.89
C PHE A 53 -39.47 -14.39 -50.65
N ALA A 54 -39.12 -15.58 -50.14
CA ALA A 54 -39.48 -16.85 -50.77
C ALA A 54 -41.01 -17.09 -50.80
N ILE A 55 -41.73 -16.75 -49.73
CA ILE A 55 -43.20 -16.95 -49.63
C ILE A 55 -43.97 -16.05 -50.61
N PHE A 56 -43.45 -14.86 -50.87
CA PHE A 56 -44.08 -13.88 -51.76
C PHE A 56 -43.42 -13.83 -53.15
N ALA A 57 -42.51 -14.75 -53.48
CA ALA A 57 -41.79 -14.81 -54.77
C ALA A 57 -42.69 -15.11 -55.99
N HIS A 58 -43.98 -15.38 -55.79
CA HIS A 58 -44.94 -15.52 -56.88
C HIS A 58 -45.14 -14.18 -57.60
N PRO A 59 -45.23 -14.17 -58.94
CA PRO A 59 -45.17 -12.96 -59.79
C PRO A 59 -46.27 -11.91 -59.53
N CYS A 60 -47.29 -12.23 -58.73
CA CYS A 60 -48.41 -11.34 -58.44
C CYS A 60 -48.18 -10.40 -57.24
N TYR A 61 -47.01 -10.42 -56.60
CA TYR A 61 -46.71 -9.58 -55.45
C TYR A 61 -45.45 -8.74 -55.66
N ASN A 62 -45.56 -7.42 -55.54
CA ASN A 62 -44.40 -6.55 -55.48
C ASN A 62 -43.96 -6.41 -54.01
N ILE A 63 -42.74 -6.87 -53.71
CA ILE A 63 -42.14 -6.84 -52.38
C ILE A 63 -40.97 -5.87 -52.39
N CYS A 64 -40.94 -4.93 -51.46
CA CYS A 64 -39.81 -4.04 -51.27
C CYS A 64 -39.40 -4.00 -49.79
N VAL A 65 -38.11 -4.04 -49.51
CA VAL A 65 -37.57 -3.79 -48.16
C VAL A 65 -37.41 -2.28 -48.02
N ILE A 66 -38.20 -1.67 -47.14
CA ILE A 66 -38.19 -0.22 -46.94
C ILE A 66 -37.04 0.19 -46.02
N LYS A 67 -36.77 -0.60 -44.97
CA LYS A 67 -35.77 -0.23 -43.96
C LYS A 67 -35.22 -1.47 -43.25
N TYR A 68 -33.90 -1.63 -43.26
CA TYR A 68 -33.22 -2.59 -42.39
C TYR A 68 -33.19 -2.06 -40.94
N GLY A 69 -33.41 -2.94 -39.96
CA GLY A 69 -33.54 -2.58 -38.56
C GLY A 69 -32.21 -2.26 -37.85
N GLY A 70 -32.32 -1.40 -36.82
CA GLY A 70 -31.41 -1.28 -35.68
C GLY A 70 -29.92 -1.08 -35.98
N LEU A 71 -29.09 -2.04 -35.57
CA LEU A 71 -27.62 -1.90 -35.55
C LEU A 71 -26.96 -1.94 -36.93
N ARG A 72 -27.49 -2.73 -37.88
CA ARG A 72 -26.88 -2.84 -39.22
C ARG A 72 -27.01 -1.54 -40.02
N SER A 73 -28.16 -0.88 -39.92
CA SER A 73 -28.38 0.41 -40.57
C SER A 73 -27.49 1.53 -40.00
N LEU A 74 -27.22 1.49 -38.69
CA LEU A 74 -26.28 2.40 -38.02
C LEU A 74 -24.84 2.08 -38.41
N ALA A 75 -24.43 0.81 -38.40
CA ALA A 75 -23.09 0.39 -38.80
C ALA A 75 -22.77 0.80 -40.25
N VAL A 76 -23.70 0.57 -41.19
CA VAL A 76 -23.52 1.00 -42.60
C VAL A 76 -23.48 2.52 -42.74
N ARG A 77 -24.25 3.26 -41.94
CA ARG A 77 -24.23 4.74 -41.94
C ARG A 77 -22.95 5.31 -41.30
N VAL A 78 -22.38 4.61 -40.33
CA VAL A 78 -21.10 4.98 -39.69
C VAL A 78 -19.93 4.62 -40.61
N LEU A 79 -19.93 3.43 -41.22
CA LEU A 79 -18.89 3.01 -42.17
C LEU A 79 -18.89 3.81 -43.49
N SER A 80 -20.05 4.32 -43.92
CA SER A 80 -20.11 5.19 -45.11
C SER A 80 -19.58 6.61 -44.86
N ARG A 81 -19.31 6.98 -43.60
CA ARG A 81 -18.71 8.27 -43.24
C ARG A 81 -17.24 8.06 -42.94
N ALA A 82 -16.38 8.45 -43.87
CA ALA A 82 -14.93 8.41 -43.70
C ALA A 82 -14.46 9.10 -42.41
N GLY A 83 -15.12 10.19 -42.00
CA GLY A 83 -14.83 10.88 -40.74
C GLY A 83 -15.12 10.06 -39.47
N ALA A 84 -16.13 9.17 -39.50
CA ALA A 84 -16.43 8.32 -38.35
C ALA A 84 -15.44 7.16 -38.22
N ILE A 85 -14.97 6.61 -39.34
CA ILE A 85 -13.88 5.62 -39.35
C ILE A 85 -12.57 6.27 -38.87
N ALA A 86 -12.24 7.46 -39.38
CA ALA A 86 -11.05 8.20 -38.96
C ALA A 86 -11.09 8.54 -37.47
N GLY A 87 -12.24 8.97 -36.95
CA GLY A 87 -12.44 9.21 -35.52
C GLY A 87 -12.29 7.95 -34.67
N ALA A 88 -12.85 6.82 -35.12
CA ALA A 88 -12.69 5.54 -34.43
C ALA A 88 -11.23 5.08 -34.42
N ALA A 89 -10.52 5.21 -35.55
CA ALA A 89 -9.10 4.89 -35.64
C ALA A 89 -8.26 5.79 -34.71
N ALA A 90 -8.50 7.11 -34.71
CA ALA A 90 -7.83 8.05 -33.82
C ALA A 90 -8.09 7.74 -32.34
N PHE A 91 -9.32 7.34 -31.99
CA PHE A 91 -9.67 6.93 -30.64
C PHE A 91 -8.93 5.66 -30.20
N ILE A 92 -8.83 4.65 -31.07
CA ILE A 92 -8.06 3.44 -30.79
C ILE A 92 -6.57 3.78 -30.63
N CYS A 93 -6.01 4.62 -31.50
CA CYS A 93 -4.64 5.10 -31.37
C CYS A 93 -4.42 5.82 -30.03
N ALA A 94 -5.35 6.69 -29.62
CA ALA A 94 -5.28 7.37 -28.33
C ALA A 94 -5.30 6.40 -27.15
N ILE A 95 -6.10 5.33 -27.20
CA ILE A 95 -6.10 4.28 -26.16
C ILE A 95 -4.75 3.57 -26.09
N VAL A 96 -4.19 3.16 -27.22
CA VAL A 96 -2.89 2.46 -27.28
C VAL A 96 -1.76 3.35 -26.75
N ILE A 97 -1.76 4.62 -27.14
CA ILE A 97 -0.81 5.61 -26.62
C ILE A 97 -1.01 5.77 -25.12
N SER A 98 -2.25 5.93 -24.66
CA SER A 98 -2.56 6.11 -23.23
C SER A 98 -2.15 4.90 -22.38
N GLN A 99 -2.24 3.66 -22.90
CA GLN A 99 -1.75 2.48 -22.19
C GLN A 99 -0.22 2.47 -22.04
N SER A 100 0.50 3.16 -22.92
CA SER A 100 1.97 3.25 -22.85
C SER A 100 2.45 4.22 -21.77
N PHE A 101 1.58 5.14 -21.32
CA PHE A 101 1.92 6.16 -20.32
C PHE A 101 1.80 5.66 -18.88
N VAL A 102 2.77 6.06 -18.06
CA VAL A 102 2.75 5.88 -16.61
C VAL A 102 2.17 7.13 -15.95
N PHE A 103 0.93 7.05 -15.46
CA PHE A 103 0.28 8.18 -14.78
C PHE A 103 0.56 8.20 -13.28
N LYS A 104 0.86 7.04 -12.68
CA LYS A 104 1.08 6.91 -11.24
C LYS A 104 2.15 5.88 -10.94
N ILE A 105 2.99 6.18 -9.95
CA ILE A 105 3.97 5.26 -9.39
C ILE A 105 3.64 5.09 -7.90
N ASP A 106 3.15 3.92 -7.55
CA ASP A 106 2.84 3.53 -6.18
C ASP A 106 3.94 2.62 -5.65
N VAL A 107 4.52 3.00 -4.52
CA VAL A 107 5.47 2.17 -3.78
C VAL A 107 4.70 1.52 -2.63
N VAL A 108 4.68 0.20 -2.59
CA VAL A 108 3.92 -0.62 -1.66
C VAL A 108 4.90 -1.55 -0.92
N GLY A 109 4.49 -2.05 0.24
CA GLY A 109 5.30 -2.95 1.07
C GLY A 109 5.93 -2.28 2.30
N SER A 110 6.73 -3.06 3.04
CA SER A 110 7.41 -2.64 4.27
C SER A 110 8.41 -1.50 4.05
N GLY A 111 8.95 -1.38 2.82
CA GLY A 111 9.88 -0.32 2.41
C GLY A 111 9.22 0.99 1.95
N SER A 112 7.93 1.22 2.24
CA SER A 112 7.22 2.43 1.78
C SER A 112 7.87 3.75 2.22
N TYR A 113 8.65 3.76 3.31
CA TYR A 113 9.40 4.94 3.77
C TYR A 113 10.54 5.35 2.81
N LEU A 114 11.06 4.42 1.99
CA LEU A 114 12.07 4.67 0.95
C LEU A 114 11.45 5.18 -0.37
N ALA A 115 10.15 5.46 -0.42
CA ALA A 115 9.45 5.80 -1.65
C ALA A 115 10.06 6.99 -2.41
N SER A 116 10.66 7.97 -1.72
CA SER A 116 11.35 9.10 -2.35
C SER A 116 12.60 8.67 -3.12
N GLU A 117 13.38 7.78 -2.53
CA GLU A 117 14.65 7.29 -3.07
C GLU A 117 14.41 6.29 -4.20
N VAL A 118 13.46 5.38 -4.01
CA VAL A 118 12.97 4.48 -5.05
C VAL A 118 12.46 5.25 -6.26
N ARG A 119 11.70 6.35 -6.06
CA ARG A 119 11.25 7.23 -7.16
C ARG A 119 12.40 7.95 -7.87
N ALA A 120 13.48 8.30 -7.16
CA ALA A 120 14.67 8.91 -7.77
C ALA A 120 15.40 7.90 -8.68
N ILE A 121 15.60 6.67 -8.18
CA ILE A 121 16.23 5.58 -8.94
C ILE A 121 15.40 5.22 -10.18
N LEU A 122 14.07 5.14 -10.04
CA LEU A 122 13.17 4.89 -11.19
C LEU A 122 13.27 5.99 -12.24
N ARG A 123 13.43 7.26 -11.83
CA ARG A 123 13.56 8.41 -12.73
C ARG A 123 14.85 8.37 -13.54
N GLU A 124 15.94 7.89 -12.93
CA GLU A 124 17.22 7.65 -13.60
C GLU A 124 17.16 6.45 -14.56
N GLY A 125 16.43 5.39 -14.17
CA GLY A 125 16.16 4.23 -15.02
C GLY A 125 15.18 4.47 -16.17
N GLY A 126 14.71 5.71 -16.35
CA GLY A 126 13.81 6.10 -17.44
C GLY A 126 12.31 5.93 -17.15
N VAL A 127 11.93 5.47 -15.97
CA VAL A 127 10.52 5.34 -15.54
C VAL A 127 10.11 6.62 -14.81
N ARG A 128 9.44 7.52 -15.54
CA ARG A 128 8.96 8.80 -15.01
C ARG A 128 7.43 8.85 -14.97
N VAL A 129 6.89 9.56 -13.97
CA VAL A 129 5.47 9.95 -13.97
C VAL A 129 5.24 10.87 -15.17
N GLY A 130 4.28 10.50 -16.03
CA GLY A 130 4.03 11.14 -17.32
C GLY A 130 4.94 10.69 -18.47
N GLY A 131 5.78 9.67 -18.26
CA GLY A 131 6.66 9.10 -19.28
C GLY A 131 6.11 7.83 -19.94
N ILE A 132 6.74 7.43 -21.04
CA ILE A 132 6.49 6.14 -21.71
C ILE A 132 7.16 5.04 -20.87
N TYR A 133 6.39 4.01 -20.51
CA TYR A 133 6.95 2.84 -19.83
C TYR A 133 7.84 2.06 -20.79
N SER A 134 9.13 1.95 -20.48
CA SER A 134 10.06 1.08 -21.18
C SER A 134 10.36 -0.16 -20.34
N ALA A 135 9.92 -1.33 -20.79
CA ALA A 135 10.23 -2.60 -20.15
C ALA A 135 11.74 -2.92 -20.13
N VAL A 136 12.53 -2.24 -20.98
CA VAL A 136 13.99 -2.45 -21.06
C VAL A 136 14.72 -1.90 -19.82
N GLY A 137 14.15 -0.88 -19.15
CA GLY A 137 14.75 -0.26 -17.95
C GLY A 137 14.38 -0.94 -16.63
N GLU A 138 13.40 -1.86 -16.65
CA GLU A 138 12.89 -2.54 -15.45
C GLU A 138 13.98 -3.32 -14.68
N PRO A 139 14.78 -4.21 -15.30
CA PRO A 139 15.79 -4.98 -14.56
C PRO A 139 16.91 -4.10 -13.99
N VAL A 140 17.23 -2.99 -14.65
CA VAL A 140 18.24 -2.02 -14.19
C VAL A 140 17.72 -1.21 -13.00
N ALA A 141 16.42 -0.86 -13.00
CA ALA A 141 15.81 -0.21 -11.86
C ALA A 141 15.72 -1.15 -10.65
N VAL A 142 15.32 -2.42 -10.87
CA VAL A 142 15.28 -3.44 -9.80
C VAL A 142 16.66 -3.63 -9.17
N SER A 143 17.72 -3.78 -9.96
CA SER A 143 19.07 -4.00 -9.42
C SER A 143 19.60 -2.82 -8.61
N ARG A 144 19.27 -1.59 -9.01
CA ARG A 144 19.63 -0.38 -8.25
C ARG A 144 18.83 -0.24 -6.95
N ILE A 145 17.54 -0.59 -6.96
CA ILE A 145 16.71 -0.57 -5.74
C ILE A 145 17.18 -1.65 -4.76
N MET A 146 17.55 -2.83 -5.27
CA MET A 146 18.18 -3.91 -4.50
C MET A 146 19.52 -3.54 -3.88
N ALA A 147 20.23 -2.56 -4.44
CA ALA A 147 21.50 -2.09 -3.89
C ALA A 147 21.32 -1.13 -2.70
N LEU A 148 20.08 -0.69 -2.41
CA LEU A 148 19.82 0.13 -1.23
C LEU A 148 20.00 -0.70 0.04
N PRO A 149 20.62 -0.13 1.09
CA PRO A 149 20.68 -0.80 2.39
C PRO A 149 19.26 -1.03 2.89
N GLN A 150 19.02 -2.20 3.50
CA GLN A 150 17.74 -2.63 4.10
C GLN A 150 16.68 -3.14 3.12
N VAL A 151 16.91 -3.18 1.81
CA VAL A 151 15.98 -3.81 0.84
C VAL A 151 16.34 -5.28 0.64
N THR A 152 15.39 -6.17 0.93
CA THR A 152 15.55 -7.63 0.78
C THR A 152 14.84 -8.14 -0.47
N PHE A 153 13.68 -7.56 -0.79
CA PHE A 153 12.91 -7.93 -1.97
C PHE A 153 12.36 -6.68 -2.69
N CYS A 154 12.34 -6.75 -4.03
CA CYS A 154 11.89 -5.66 -4.88
C CYS A 154 11.31 -6.25 -6.15
N SER A 155 10.07 -5.89 -6.44
CA SER A 155 9.37 -6.27 -7.66
C SER A 155 8.74 -5.03 -8.28
N ILE A 156 8.94 -4.85 -9.59
CA ILE A 156 8.29 -3.81 -10.36
C ILE A 156 7.23 -4.48 -11.22
N SER A 157 6.00 -4.02 -11.16
CA SER A 157 4.93 -4.53 -12.01
C SER A 157 4.07 -3.39 -12.54
N LYS A 158 3.71 -3.48 -13.82
CA LYS A 158 2.81 -2.52 -14.45
C LYS A 158 1.37 -3.03 -14.38
N ARG A 159 0.48 -2.30 -13.72
CA ARG A 159 -0.98 -2.53 -13.74
C ARG A 159 -1.66 -1.37 -14.46
N GLY A 160 -1.97 -1.57 -15.74
CA GLY A 160 -2.60 -0.56 -16.58
C GLY A 160 -1.70 0.66 -16.76
N THR A 161 -2.13 1.82 -16.28
CA THR A 161 -1.37 3.09 -16.30
C THR A 161 -0.60 3.36 -15.01
N ALA A 162 -0.71 2.47 -14.02
CA ALA A 162 0.02 2.56 -12.76
C ALA A 162 1.19 1.57 -12.74
N VAL A 163 2.35 2.04 -12.29
CA VAL A 163 3.49 1.16 -11.96
C VAL A 163 3.48 0.96 -10.45
N ILE A 164 3.43 -0.30 -10.04
CA ILE A 164 3.46 -0.73 -8.66
C ILE A 164 4.85 -1.28 -8.39
N VAL A 165 5.53 -0.67 -7.43
CA VAL A 165 6.84 -1.12 -6.97
C VAL A 165 6.66 -1.66 -5.56
N ASP A 166 6.76 -2.97 -5.45
CA ASP A 166 6.67 -3.68 -4.19
C ASP A 166 8.08 -3.79 -3.61
N VAL A 167 8.31 -3.16 -2.45
CA VAL A 167 9.61 -3.12 -1.77
C VAL A 167 9.43 -3.70 -0.38
N GLU A 168 10.13 -4.80 -0.14
CA GLU A 168 10.16 -5.47 1.15
C GLU A 168 11.53 -5.26 1.78
N CYS A 169 11.48 -4.69 2.98
CA CYS A 169 12.64 -4.44 3.82
C CYS A 169 12.66 -5.44 4.97
N ASP A 170 13.86 -5.73 5.47
CA ASP A 170 14.01 -6.64 6.60
C ASP A 170 13.24 -6.12 7.83
N ALA A 171 12.48 -7.00 8.48
CA ALA A 171 11.53 -6.67 9.53
C ALA A 171 12.20 -6.08 10.78
N GLU A 172 13.50 -6.36 10.97
CA GLU A 172 14.32 -5.78 12.04
C GLU A 172 14.44 -4.24 11.97
N SER A 173 14.11 -3.63 10.83
CA SER A 173 14.15 -2.16 10.65
C SER A 173 12.84 -1.43 10.96
N SER A 174 11.75 -2.17 11.23
CA SER A 174 10.39 -1.60 11.31
C SER A 174 10.01 -0.98 12.66
N SER A 175 10.77 -1.24 13.72
CA SER A 175 10.62 -0.57 15.01
C SER A 175 11.32 0.79 14.99
N GLY A 176 10.73 1.74 14.25
CA GLY A 176 11.05 3.19 14.29
C GLY A 176 12.45 3.50 14.81
N VAL A 177 13.48 3.12 14.03
CA VAL A 177 14.87 3.21 14.46
C VAL A 177 15.17 4.64 14.88
N SER A 178 15.28 4.86 16.18
CA SER A 178 15.55 6.18 16.70
C SER A 178 16.99 6.53 16.37
N ARG A 179 17.18 7.59 15.58
CA ARG A 179 18.51 8.20 15.36
C ARG A 179 18.94 9.06 16.56
N ALA A 180 18.17 9.06 17.65
CA ALA A 180 18.54 9.78 18.86
C ALA A 180 19.74 9.07 19.54
N PRO A 181 20.61 9.85 20.19
CA PRO A 181 21.64 9.29 21.06
C PRO A 181 21.02 8.51 22.22
N LEU A 182 21.78 7.54 22.74
CA LEU A 182 21.46 6.92 24.03
C LEU A 182 21.83 7.89 25.15
N LEU A 183 20.84 8.56 25.72
CA LEU A 183 21.02 9.40 26.90
C LEU A 183 20.85 8.58 28.18
N SER A 184 21.62 8.91 29.21
CA SER A 184 21.51 8.27 30.52
C SER A 184 20.25 8.73 31.25
N PRO A 185 19.30 7.83 31.57
CA PRO A 185 18.10 8.20 32.32
C PRO A 185 18.37 8.38 33.82
N VAL A 186 19.50 7.86 34.32
CA VAL A 186 19.86 7.83 35.74
C VAL A 186 21.30 8.30 35.95
N ALA A 187 21.59 8.88 37.10
CA ALA A 187 22.96 9.18 37.51
C ALA A 187 23.59 7.95 38.18
N GLY A 188 24.84 7.64 37.85
CA GLY A 188 25.52 6.47 38.40
C GLY A 188 26.87 6.19 37.75
N GLU A 189 27.44 5.03 38.07
CA GLU A 189 28.72 4.57 37.51
C GLU A 189 28.47 3.57 36.37
N VAL A 190 29.13 3.76 35.22
CA VAL A 190 28.98 2.86 34.06
C VAL A 190 29.71 1.54 34.33
N GLN A 191 28.96 0.44 34.50
CA GLN A 191 29.53 -0.89 34.73
C GLN A 191 29.90 -1.59 33.42
N SER A 192 29.10 -1.40 32.37
CA SER A 192 29.37 -1.97 31.04
C SER A 192 28.65 -1.17 29.97
N ILE A 193 29.30 -0.96 28.83
CA ILE A 193 28.72 -0.32 27.66
C ILE A 193 29.01 -1.17 26.43
N VAL A 194 27.98 -1.44 25.63
CA VAL A 194 28.10 -2.18 24.37
C VAL A 194 27.39 -1.37 23.28
N ALA A 195 28.17 -0.84 22.35
CA ALA A 195 27.69 -0.14 21.16
C ALA A 195 27.89 -1.04 19.94
N ILE A 196 26.79 -1.47 19.33
CA ILE A 196 26.79 -2.24 18.07
C ILE A 196 26.92 -1.28 16.88
N CYS A 197 26.14 -0.19 16.93
CA CYS A 197 26.18 0.91 15.96
C CYS A 197 26.19 2.24 16.72
N GLY A 198 27.11 3.14 16.35
CA GLY A 198 27.37 4.39 17.05
C GLY A 198 28.70 4.37 17.82
N THR A 199 29.14 5.54 18.25
CA THR A 199 30.39 5.70 19.01
C THR A 199 30.08 5.83 20.50
N PRO A 200 30.65 4.97 21.37
CA PRO A 200 30.50 5.13 22.82
C PRO A 200 31.24 6.39 23.28
N CYS A 201 30.53 7.29 23.97
CA CYS A 201 31.08 8.55 24.50
C CYS A 201 31.60 8.42 25.93
N VAL A 202 31.27 7.32 26.60
CA VAL A 202 31.64 7.06 28.00
C VAL A 202 32.44 5.77 28.13
N THR A 203 33.30 5.71 29.14
CA THR A 203 34.15 4.56 29.43
C THR A 203 33.63 3.79 30.66
N VAL A 204 33.93 2.50 30.76
CA VAL A 204 33.61 1.70 31.95
C VAL A 204 34.32 2.30 33.18
N GLY A 205 33.58 2.51 34.28
CA GLY A 205 34.04 3.18 35.50
C GLY A 205 33.84 4.70 35.53
N GLN A 206 33.31 5.30 34.46
CA GLN A 206 32.99 6.73 34.43
C GLN A 206 31.67 7.02 35.17
N GLN A 207 31.65 8.13 35.90
CA GLN A 207 30.45 8.65 36.54
C GLN A 207 29.63 9.48 35.54
N VAL A 208 28.35 9.16 35.39
CA VAL A 208 27.42 9.82 34.47
C VAL A 208 26.26 10.44 35.24
N ASN A 209 25.77 11.57 34.75
CA ASN A 209 24.59 12.26 35.24
C ASN A 209 23.36 11.98 34.38
N VAL A 210 22.18 12.37 34.87
CA VAL A 210 20.93 12.29 34.10
C VAL A 210 21.04 13.19 32.86
N GLY A 211 20.86 12.61 31.67
CA GLY A 211 20.93 13.29 30.38
C GLY A 211 22.29 13.21 29.69
N ASP A 212 23.31 12.60 30.30
CA ASP A 212 24.61 12.43 29.63
C ASP A 212 24.52 11.46 28.45
N GLU A 213 25.23 11.77 27.36
CA GLU A 213 25.26 10.96 26.15
C GLU A 213 26.18 9.74 26.35
N LEU A 214 25.59 8.55 26.37
CA LEU A 214 26.30 7.28 26.53
C LEU A 214 26.82 6.78 25.18
N ILE A 215 25.95 6.78 24.17
CA ILE A 215 26.26 6.36 22.80
C ILE A 215 25.74 7.42 21.84
N SER A 216 26.64 7.90 20.99
CA SER A 216 26.33 8.91 19.97
C SER A 216 26.01 8.26 18.62
N PRO A 217 25.02 8.77 17.86
CA PRO A 217 24.61 8.27 16.54
C PRO A 217 25.58 8.73 15.43
N GLN A 218 26.88 8.67 15.69
CA GLN A 218 27.93 9.02 14.74
C GLN A 218 29.03 7.96 14.76
N TYR A 219 29.62 7.70 13.61
CA TYR A 219 30.77 6.84 13.43
C TYR A 219 31.99 7.70 13.10
N ILE A 220 33.05 7.58 13.90
CA ILE A 220 34.33 8.23 13.65
C ILE A 220 35.23 7.21 12.94
N SER A 221 35.48 7.40 11.65
CA SER A 221 36.40 6.55 10.89
C SER A 221 37.85 6.77 11.33
N SER A 222 38.74 5.83 11.02
CA SER A 222 40.18 5.93 11.29
C SER A 222 40.86 7.14 10.64
N ASP A 223 40.22 7.70 9.60
CA ASP A 223 40.67 8.91 8.90
C ASP A 223 40.11 10.21 9.50
N GLY A 224 39.33 10.12 10.58
CA GLY A 224 38.73 11.27 11.28
C GLY A 224 37.46 11.83 10.64
N SER A 225 36.92 11.20 9.58
CA SER A 225 35.61 11.55 9.04
C SER A 225 34.49 11.10 9.98
N VAL A 226 33.54 12.00 10.24
CA VAL A 226 32.36 11.76 11.06
C VAL A 226 31.17 11.50 10.14
N GLU A 227 30.63 10.28 10.17
CA GLU A 227 29.43 9.91 9.43
C GLU A 227 28.27 9.62 10.38
N ALA A 228 27.08 10.15 10.06
CA ALA A 228 25.90 9.92 10.89
C ALA A 228 25.37 8.49 10.70
N CYS A 229 25.13 7.79 11.81
CA CYS A 229 24.65 6.40 11.81
C CYS A 229 23.47 6.22 12.78
N ILE A 230 22.91 5.00 12.80
CA ILE A 230 21.90 4.62 13.79
C ILE A 230 22.59 4.28 15.12
N CYS A 231 21.94 4.59 16.24
CA CYS A 231 22.44 4.23 17.57
C CYS A 231 21.82 2.89 17.99
N VAL A 232 22.63 1.85 18.18
CA VAL A 232 22.17 0.53 18.65
C VAL A 232 23.12 0.05 19.73
N GLY A 233 22.60 -0.18 20.93
CA GLY A 233 23.41 -0.62 22.05
C GLY A 233 22.70 -0.55 23.39
N TYR A 234 23.42 -0.98 24.43
CA TYR A 234 22.97 -0.89 25.81
C TYR A 234 24.11 -0.50 26.75
N ALA A 235 23.74 0.13 27.85
CA ALA A 235 24.62 0.47 28.95
C ALA A 235 24.01 0.00 30.28
N ARG A 236 24.84 -0.59 31.13
CA ARG A 236 24.48 -0.94 32.52
C ARG A 236 25.11 0.08 33.44
N ILE A 237 24.29 0.72 34.24
CA ILE A 237 24.68 1.78 35.17
C ILE A 237 24.39 1.30 36.58
N LYS A 238 25.39 1.37 37.45
CA LYS A 238 25.26 1.12 38.88
C LYS A 238 24.80 2.42 39.55
N VAL A 239 23.59 2.40 40.10
CA VAL A 239 22.98 3.54 40.78
C VAL A 239 23.05 3.30 42.28
N SER A 240 23.43 4.32 43.05
CA SER A 240 23.36 4.33 44.51
C SER A 240 22.14 5.16 44.92
N ALA A 241 21.25 4.57 45.71
CA ALA A 241 20.04 5.22 46.19
C ALA A 241 19.89 5.05 47.71
N GLU A 242 19.17 5.99 48.32
CA GLU A 242 18.91 6.06 49.76
C GLU A 242 17.40 6.06 49.99
N ILE A 243 16.93 5.22 50.90
CA ILE A 243 15.55 5.20 51.37
C ILE A 243 15.53 5.50 52.86
N SER A 244 14.69 6.44 53.26
CA SER A 244 14.36 6.71 54.66
C SER A 244 12.96 6.19 54.98
N VAL A 245 12.85 5.22 55.89
CA VAL A 245 11.57 4.72 56.42
C VAL A 245 11.43 5.16 57.87
N ALA A 246 10.36 5.89 58.18
CA ALA A 246 10.01 6.24 59.56
C ALA A 246 9.23 5.09 60.20
N ALA A 247 9.63 4.71 61.42
CA ALA A 247 8.98 3.70 62.24
C ALA A 247 8.69 4.25 63.64
N GLU A 248 7.59 3.82 64.24
CA GLU A 248 7.15 4.28 65.57
C GLU A 248 7.99 3.68 66.70
N GLU A 249 8.53 2.47 66.54
CA GLU A 249 9.35 1.77 67.53
C GLU A 249 10.55 1.03 66.91
N GLU A 250 11.64 0.93 67.66
CA GLU A 250 12.83 0.16 67.28
C GLU A 250 12.55 -1.35 67.44
N SER A 251 12.18 -2.02 66.35
CA SER A 251 11.87 -3.45 66.37
C SER A 251 12.52 -4.19 65.19
N GLU A 252 12.78 -5.49 65.36
CA GLU A 252 13.22 -6.37 64.25
C GLU A 252 12.22 -6.36 63.08
N GLN A 253 10.94 -6.11 63.36
CA GLN A 253 9.89 -6.01 62.35
C GLN A 253 10.03 -4.73 61.51
N ALA A 254 10.32 -3.60 62.16
CA ALA A 254 10.60 -2.33 61.47
C ALA A 254 11.85 -2.44 60.58
N LEU A 255 12.92 -3.06 61.08
CA LEU A 255 14.14 -3.28 60.29
C LEU A 255 13.91 -4.22 59.10
N ARG A 256 13.15 -5.31 59.28
CA ARG A 256 12.73 -6.19 58.17
C ARG A 256 11.88 -5.45 57.13
N SER A 257 10.97 -4.58 57.56
CA SER A 257 10.13 -3.79 56.65
C SER A 257 10.95 -2.77 55.84
N ALA A 258 11.94 -2.12 56.47
CA ALA A 258 12.83 -1.17 55.82
C ALA A 258 13.74 -1.87 54.78
N LEU A 259 14.24 -3.06 55.09
CA LEU A 259 15.00 -3.87 54.14
C LEU A 259 14.12 -4.40 52.99
N ALA A 260 12.87 -4.79 53.27
CA ALA A 260 11.93 -5.24 52.25
C ALA A 260 11.54 -4.11 51.27
N ALA A 261 11.53 -2.86 51.73
CA ALA A 261 11.26 -1.70 50.87
C ALA A 261 12.31 -1.50 49.76
N VAL A 262 13.54 -1.98 49.95
CA VAL A 262 14.60 -1.93 48.92
C VAL A 262 14.25 -2.80 47.70
N ASN A 263 13.59 -3.93 47.92
CA ASN A 263 13.20 -4.85 46.84
C ASN A 263 12.14 -4.25 45.90
N LEU A 264 11.49 -3.14 46.27
CA LEU A 264 10.56 -2.43 45.38
C LEU A 264 11.26 -1.77 44.18
N TYR A 265 12.56 -1.52 44.25
CA TYR A 265 13.31 -0.84 43.19
C TYR A 265 13.93 -1.81 42.19
N SER A 266 14.43 -2.96 42.66
CA SER A 266 14.95 -4.02 41.82
C SER A 266 15.05 -5.30 42.62
N ASP A 267 14.64 -6.43 42.03
CA ASP A 267 14.84 -7.77 42.61
C ASP A 267 16.33 -8.11 42.82
N SER A 268 17.24 -7.35 42.20
CA SER A 268 18.70 -7.50 42.31
C SER A 268 19.39 -6.40 43.11
N ALA A 269 18.63 -5.57 43.84
CA ALA A 269 19.20 -4.50 44.66
C ALA A 269 20.07 -5.07 45.79
N THR A 270 21.31 -4.58 45.89
CA THR A 270 22.26 -4.96 46.94
C THR A 270 22.30 -3.86 47.99
N VAL A 271 21.89 -4.18 49.22
CA VAL A 271 21.98 -3.26 50.37
C VAL A 271 23.45 -3.05 50.72
N THR A 272 23.89 -1.80 50.72
CA THR A 272 25.30 -1.43 50.99
C THR A 272 25.50 -1.07 52.47
N SER A 273 24.55 -0.35 53.07
CA SER A 273 24.57 -0.02 54.49
C SER A 273 23.19 0.37 55.00
N TYR A 274 22.97 0.24 56.31
CA TYR A 274 21.80 0.78 56.98
C TYR A 274 22.24 1.59 58.20
N SER A 275 21.52 2.65 58.52
CA SER A 275 21.70 3.44 59.74
C SER A 275 20.34 3.80 60.33
N ALA A 276 20.21 3.70 61.65
CA ALA A 276 19.02 4.11 62.37
C ALA A 276 19.33 5.39 63.15
N LYS A 277 18.52 6.44 62.97
CA LYS A 277 18.61 7.68 63.76
C LYS A 277 17.32 7.86 64.56
N ALA A 278 17.46 8.08 65.87
CA ALA A 278 16.35 8.43 66.74
C ALA A 278 15.89 9.86 66.45
N ALA A 279 14.60 10.04 66.16
CA ALA A 279 13.94 11.34 66.00
C ALA A 279 12.89 11.50 67.10
N SER A 280 12.41 12.73 67.34
CA SER A 280 11.58 13.14 68.49
C SER A 280 10.15 12.55 68.55
N GLY A 281 9.93 11.38 67.94
CA GLY A 281 8.69 10.61 67.95
C GLY A 281 8.80 9.24 67.25
N GLY A 282 10.00 8.67 67.13
CA GLY A 282 10.23 7.37 66.48
C GLY A 282 11.68 7.15 66.02
N VAL A 283 11.89 6.16 65.15
CA VAL A 283 13.19 5.83 64.54
C VAL A 283 13.11 5.99 63.02
N ILE A 284 14.06 6.70 62.43
CA ILE A 284 14.21 6.76 60.96
C ILE A 284 15.30 5.77 60.57
N TYR A 285 14.90 4.72 59.85
CA TYR A 285 15.82 3.79 59.22
C TYR A 285 16.21 4.32 57.86
N THR A 286 17.49 4.61 57.68
CA THR A 286 18.10 5.03 56.42
C THR A 286 18.83 3.83 55.83
N VAL A 287 18.40 3.36 54.67
CA VAL A 287 19.00 2.22 53.97
C VAL A 287 19.62 2.71 52.67
N ASN A 288 20.94 2.54 52.54
CA ASN A 288 21.67 2.77 51.29
C ASN A 288 21.75 1.46 50.51
N PHE A 289 21.32 1.49 49.26
CA PHE A 289 21.36 0.33 48.38
C PHE A 289 21.87 0.71 47.00
N THR A 290 22.45 -0.27 46.32
CA THR A 290 22.89 -0.14 44.94
C THR A 290 22.10 -1.09 44.07
N TYR A 291 21.64 -0.61 42.91
CA TYR A 291 20.98 -1.43 41.92
C TYR A 291 21.58 -1.17 40.53
N THR A 292 21.43 -2.13 39.63
CA THR A 292 21.89 -2.00 38.25
C THR A 292 20.72 -1.63 37.36
N TYR A 293 20.82 -0.49 36.68
CA TYR A 293 19.87 -0.05 35.68
C TYR A 293 20.41 -0.35 34.28
N THR A 294 19.60 -0.94 33.41
CA THR A 294 19.97 -1.19 32.01
C THR A 294 19.24 -0.19 31.12
N ALA A 295 19.99 0.70 30.47
CA ALA A 295 19.48 1.59 29.44
C ALA A 295 19.80 0.99 28.06
N SER A 296 18.80 0.88 27.17
CA SER A 296 18.99 0.38 25.81
C SER A 296 18.35 1.32 24.78
N VAL A 297 18.91 1.34 23.57
CA VAL A 297 18.33 2.03 22.41
C VAL A 297 18.34 1.09 21.21
N ASN A 298 17.19 1.01 20.54
CA ASN A 298 16.97 0.13 19.38
C ASN A 298 17.41 -1.33 19.62
N MET A 299 17.35 -1.78 20.87
CA MET A 299 17.68 -3.14 21.30
C MET A 299 16.55 -3.62 22.20
N GLN A 300 15.73 -4.54 21.66
CA GLN A 300 14.62 -5.19 22.37
C GLN A 300 15.11 -6.45 23.08
#